data_AF-A0A327VQH2-F1
#
_entry.id   AF-A0A327VQH2-F1
#
_cell.length_a   1.000
_cell.length_b   1.000
_cell.length_c   1.000
_cell.angle_alpha   90.00
_cell.angle_beta   90.00
_cell.angle_gamma   90.00
#
_symmetry.space_group_name_H-M   'P 1'
#
loop_
_entity.id
_entity.type
_entity.pdbx_description
1 polymer ?
#
loop_
_entity_poly.entity_id
_entity_poly.type
_entity_poly.pdbx_seq_one_letter_code
_entity_poly.pdbx_strand_id
1 'polypeptide(L)'
;MEAYPISKMKTISTKKTYWKYLWDYPHFAVDGVIVYEAPPFAPLDKFMSPFTKSMQLQEDELQVHYVKWCCKRNMSIPLQELVIKLYCYQDDFRFPEYYVLKLIVNGKVRHELDHRDGYTKETLLTFMEDFATAKNACLQ
;
A
#
# COMPACT_ATOMS: atom_id res chain seq x y z
N MET A 1 38.10 -2.16 1.72
CA MET A 1 36.81 -2.73 2.13
C MET A 1 35.97 -1.58 2.64
N GLU A 2 35.24 -0.93 1.74
CA GLU A 2 34.34 0.17 2.12
C GLU A 2 33.12 -0.47 2.80
N ALA A 3 32.91 -0.11 4.06
CA ALA A 3 31.71 -0.47 4.78
C ALA A 3 30.53 0.21 4.08
N TYR A 4 29.65 -0.57 3.48
CA TYR A 4 28.38 -0.07 2.96
C TYR A 4 27.71 0.73 4.07
N PRO A 5 27.32 2.00 3.83
CA PRO A 5 26.62 2.77 4.84
C PRO A 5 25.35 1.98 5.17
N ILE A 6 25.12 1.76 6.47
CA ILE A 6 23.88 1.20 7.01
C ILE A 6 22.74 1.90 6.28
N SER A 7 22.18 1.22 5.28
CA SER A 7 21.09 1.71 4.47
C SER A 7 20.04 2.15 5.46
N LYS A 8 19.77 3.47 5.52
CA LYS A 8 18.70 4.00 6.38
C LYS A 8 17.48 3.16 6.04
N MET A 9 17.02 2.37 7.00
CA MET A 9 15.90 1.46 6.86
C MET A 9 14.71 2.26 6.28
N LYS A 10 14.39 2.05 5.00
CA LYS A 10 13.40 2.88 4.29
C LYS A 10 12.02 2.28 4.50
N THR A 11 11.21 2.96 5.31
CA THR A 11 9.90 2.50 5.74
C THR A 11 8.82 3.47 5.29
N ILE A 12 7.76 2.97 4.68
CA ILE A 12 6.49 3.71 4.52
C ILE A 12 5.42 3.12 5.42
N SER A 13 4.60 3.97 6.02
CA SER A 13 3.54 3.54 6.94
C SER A 13 2.36 4.51 6.89
N THR A 14 1.18 4.00 7.21
CA THR A 14 -0.02 4.80 7.39
C THR A 14 -0.39 4.92 8.87
N LYS A 15 -0.90 6.09 9.27
CA LYS A 15 -1.52 6.31 10.58
C LYS A 15 -2.97 5.81 10.62
N LYS A 16 -3.54 5.42 9.48
CA LYS A 16 -4.90 4.90 9.37
C LYS A 16 -5.01 3.57 10.12
N THR A 17 -6.10 3.40 10.86
CA THR A 17 -6.37 2.16 11.58
C THR A 17 -7.16 1.21 10.69
N TYR A 18 -7.06 -0.09 10.97
CA TYR A 18 -7.83 -1.11 10.26
C TYR A 18 -9.34 -0.85 10.33
N TRP A 19 -9.84 -0.38 11.49
CA TRP A 19 -11.23 0.02 11.62
C TRP A 19 -11.59 1.19 10.71
N LYS A 20 -10.77 2.25 10.65
CA LYS A 20 -11.00 3.34 9.69
C LYS A 20 -10.94 2.85 8.24
N TYR A 21 -10.04 1.93 7.90
CA TYR A 21 -10.01 1.30 6.57
C TYR A 21 -11.32 0.57 6.21
N LEU A 22 -11.90 -0.15 7.16
CA LEU A 22 -13.17 -0.85 6.98
C LEU A 22 -14.35 0.13 6.87
N TRP A 23 -14.32 1.24 7.62
CA TRP A 23 -15.37 2.25 7.67
C TRP A 23 -15.27 3.33 6.59
N ASP A 24 -14.11 3.47 5.95
CA ASP A 24 -13.92 4.30 4.75
C ASP A 24 -14.57 3.59 3.55
N TYR A 25 -15.89 3.41 3.60
CA TYR A 25 -16.72 3.31 2.42
C TYR A 25 -16.79 4.70 1.78
N PRO A 26 -17.12 4.87 0.48
CA PRO A 26 -17.16 6.19 -0.12
C PRO A 26 -18.31 7.02 0.47
N HIS A 27 -18.08 7.61 1.64
CA HIS A 27 -18.70 8.86 2.06
C HIS A 27 -18.03 9.98 1.28
N PHE A 28 -18.19 9.94 -0.04
CA PHE A 28 -18.02 11.14 -0.84
C PHE A 28 -19.26 11.99 -0.56
N ALA A 29 -19.16 12.84 0.46
CA ALA A 29 -19.99 14.02 0.55
C ALA A 29 -19.65 14.90 -0.66
N VAL A 30 -20.25 14.58 -1.80
CA VAL A 30 -20.40 15.52 -2.90
C VAL A 30 -21.44 16.51 -2.41
N ASP A 31 -21.11 17.80 -2.43
CA ASP A 31 -21.95 18.92 -2.03
C ASP A 31 -23.44 18.66 -2.34
N GLY A 32 -24.21 18.27 -1.31
CA GLY A 32 -25.67 18.17 -1.37
C GLY A 32 -26.29 16.78 -1.60
N VAL A 33 -25.54 15.69 -1.75
CA VAL A 33 -26.14 14.34 -1.83
C VAL A 33 -25.77 13.51 -0.59
N ILE A 34 -26.66 13.52 0.40
CA ILE A 34 -26.64 12.58 1.51
C ILE A 34 -27.05 11.21 0.94
N VAL A 35 -26.09 10.35 0.65
CA VAL A 35 -26.37 8.94 0.38
C VAL A 35 -26.59 8.27 1.75
N TYR A 36 -27.85 7.94 2.01
CA TYR A 36 -28.31 7.27 3.23
C TYR A 36 -27.61 5.92 3.44
N GLU A 37 -27.16 5.73 4.69
CA GLU A 37 -26.98 4.45 5.38
C GLU A 37 -26.22 3.33 4.64
N ALA A 38 -24.91 3.25 4.88
CA ALA A 38 -24.24 1.96 4.85
C ALA A 38 -24.73 1.14 6.08
N PRO A 39 -25.00 -0.17 5.95
CA PRO A 39 -25.35 -1.01 7.10
C PRO A 39 -24.21 -0.98 8.14
N PRO A 40 -24.45 -1.37 9.40
CA PRO A 40 -23.42 -1.38 10.45
C PRO A 40 -22.28 -2.40 10.22
N PHE A 41 -22.13 -2.91 9.00
CA PHE A 41 -21.17 -3.94 8.63
C PHE A 41 -20.30 -3.44 7.49
N ALA A 42 -18.98 -3.47 7.70
CA ALA A 42 -18.02 -3.32 6.62
C ALA A 42 -18.32 -4.37 5.54
N PRO A 43 -18.26 -4.01 4.25
CA PRO A 43 -18.59 -4.94 3.19
C PRO A 43 -17.58 -6.11 3.21
N LEU A 44 -18.09 -7.32 2.98
CA LEU A 44 -17.36 -8.58 3.22
C LEU A 44 -16.05 -8.64 2.41
N ASP A 45 -16.06 -8.06 1.22
CA ASP A 45 -14.90 -7.90 0.33
C ASP A 45 -13.74 -7.11 0.98
N LYS A 46 -14.02 -6.01 1.67
CA LYS A 46 -13.00 -5.26 2.42
C LYS A 46 -12.49 -6.00 3.63
N PHE A 47 -13.35 -6.74 4.32
CA PHE A 47 -12.95 -7.57 5.45
C PHE A 47 -12.03 -8.73 5.01
N MET A 48 -12.26 -9.23 3.78
CA MET A 48 -11.42 -10.23 3.11
C MET A 48 -10.14 -9.65 2.51
N SER A 49 -10.03 -8.33 2.38
CA SER A 49 -8.89 -7.65 1.76
C SER A 49 -7.79 -7.33 2.79
N PRO A 50 -6.51 -7.54 2.45
CA PRO A 50 -5.42 -7.17 3.35
C PRO A 50 -5.24 -5.65 3.40
N PHE A 51 -5.33 -5.07 4.59
CA PHE A 51 -4.98 -3.66 4.83
C PHE A 51 -3.50 -3.55 5.13
N THR A 52 -2.72 -3.01 4.20
CA THR A 52 -1.28 -2.77 4.40
C THR A 52 -1.08 -1.59 5.35
N LYS A 53 -0.36 -1.81 6.45
CA LYS A 53 -0.07 -0.78 7.46
C LYS A 53 1.30 -0.15 7.25
N SER A 54 2.29 -0.96 6.93
CA SER A 54 3.63 -0.48 6.61
C SER A 54 4.38 -1.43 5.70
N MET A 55 5.35 -0.88 4.99
CA MET A 55 6.31 -1.60 4.19
C MET A 55 7.70 -1.10 4.50
N GLN A 56 8.66 -2.01 4.54
CA GLN A 56 10.02 -1.73 4.94
C GLN A 56 11.00 -2.48 4.05
N LEU A 57 11.91 -1.75 3.42
CA LEU A 57 13.03 -2.33 2.68
C LEU A 57 14.13 -2.74 3.67
N GLN A 58 14.48 -4.03 3.68
CA GLN A 58 15.57 -4.58 4.47
C GLN A 58 16.49 -5.38 3.55
N GLU A 59 17.73 -4.91 3.35
CA GLU A 59 18.76 -5.59 2.55
C GLU A 59 18.20 -6.18 1.24
N ASP A 60 17.90 -7.49 1.21
CA ASP A 60 17.44 -8.24 0.04
C ASP A 60 15.92 -8.54 0.01
N GLU A 61 15.17 -8.06 1.01
CA GLU A 61 13.74 -8.34 1.18
C GLU A 61 12.91 -7.07 1.40
N LEU A 62 11.64 -7.15 0.97
CA LEU A 62 10.59 -6.23 1.36
C LEU A 62 9.75 -6.88 2.47
N GLN A 63 9.72 -6.26 3.65
CA GLN A 63 8.81 -6.64 4.72
C GLN A 63 7.52 -5.84 4.64
N VAL A 64 6.40 -6.54 4.54
CA VAL A 64 5.05 -5.98 4.48
C VAL A 64 4.30 -6.33 5.75
N HIS A 65 3.93 -5.31 6.52
CA HIS A 65 3.07 -5.44 7.68
C HIS A 65 1.64 -5.09 7.28
N TYR A 66 0.72 -6.04 7.44
CA TYR A 66 -0.67 -5.87 7.06
C TYR A 66 -1.62 -6.45 8.09
N VAL A 67 -2.90 -6.07 8.01
CA VAL A 67 -3.98 -6.59 8.82
C VAL A 67 -4.97 -7.28 7.89
N LYS A 68 -5.37 -8.50 8.23
CA LYS A 68 -6.42 -9.23 7.53
C LYS A 68 -7.24 -9.98 8.56
N TRP A 69 -8.57 -9.90 8.48
CA TRP A 69 -9.46 -10.52 9.49
C TRP A 69 -9.16 -10.05 10.92
N CYS A 70 -8.86 -8.75 11.10
CA CYS A 70 -8.40 -8.16 12.37
C CYS A 70 -7.06 -8.71 12.91
N CYS A 71 -6.43 -9.67 12.24
CA CYS A 71 -5.15 -10.23 12.64
C CYS A 71 -3.99 -9.47 11.98
N LYS A 72 -3.02 -9.02 12.78
CA LYS A 72 -1.76 -8.50 12.28
C LYS A 72 -0.93 -9.63 11.67
N ARG A 73 -0.36 -9.39 10.49
CA ARG A 73 0.45 -10.35 9.76
C ARG A 73 1.65 -9.63 9.16
N ASN A 74 2.74 -10.36 9.04
CA ASN A 74 3.95 -9.91 8.38
C ASN A 74 4.24 -10.86 7.22
N MET A 75 4.73 -10.31 6.11
CA MET A 75 5.19 -11.08 4.96
C MET A 75 6.52 -10.50 4.51
N SER A 76 7.50 -11.37 4.27
CA SER A 76 8.74 -11.00 3.60
C SER A 76 8.65 -11.41 2.13
N ILE A 77 9.13 -10.56 1.24
CA ILE A 77 9.18 -10.83 -0.20
C ILE A 77 10.58 -10.49 -0.70
N PRO A 78 11.32 -11.44 -1.30
CA PRO A 78 12.62 -11.15 -1.91
C PRO A 78 12.52 -10.07 -2.99
N LEU A 79 13.42 -9.08 -2.97
CA LEU A 79 13.39 -7.95 -3.92
C LEU A 79 13.61 -8.38 -5.38
N GLN A 80 14.36 -9.47 -5.58
CA GLN A 80 14.63 -10.03 -6.90
C GLN A 80 13.34 -10.46 -7.61
N GLU A 81 12.45 -11.16 -6.91
CA GLU A 81 11.17 -11.67 -7.43
C GLU A 81 10.06 -10.60 -7.48
N LEU A 82 10.23 -9.51 -6.72
CA LEU A 82 9.24 -8.46 -6.57
C LEU A 82 9.32 -7.45 -7.71
N VAL A 83 8.16 -7.08 -8.26
CA VAL A 83 7.98 -5.95 -9.16
C VAL A 83 6.95 -5.02 -8.55
N ILE A 84 7.30 -3.74 -8.44
CA ILE A 84 6.38 -2.71 -7.95
C ILE A 84 5.89 -1.88 -9.14
N LYS A 85 4.58 -1.64 -9.22
CA LYS A 85 3.97 -0.77 -10.22
C LYS A 85 3.01 0.22 -9.56
N LEU A 86 3.08 1.48 -9.95
CA LEU A 86 2.11 2.50 -9.54
C LEU A 86 1.12 2.71 -10.67
N TYR A 87 -0.16 2.58 -10.33
CA TYR A 87 -1.27 2.84 -11.23
C TYR A 87 -1.96 4.13 -10.82
N CYS A 88 -2.32 4.94 -11.81
CA CYS A 88 -3.23 6.05 -11.64
C CYS A 88 -4.62 5.57 -12.04
N TYR A 89 -5.59 5.73 -11.16
CA TYR A 89 -6.99 5.37 -11.37
C TYR A 89 -7.85 6.62 -11.25
N GLN A 90 -8.94 6.61 -12.01
CA GLN A 90 -10.02 7.58 -11.89
C GLN A 90 -11.33 6.82 -12.06
N ASP A 91 -12.15 6.78 -11.01
CA ASP A 91 -13.41 6.02 -11.03
C ASP A 91 -14.43 6.68 -11.97
N ASP A 92 -14.47 8.02 -11.99
CA ASP A 92 -15.33 8.86 -12.83
C ASP A 92 -14.66 10.24 -13.01
N PHE A 93 -14.95 10.96 -14.10
CA PHE A 93 -14.42 12.29 -14.39
C PHE A 93 -14.70 13.32 -13.28
N ARG A 94 -15.71 13.07 -12.43
CA ARG A 94 -16.09 13.91 -11.29
C ARG A 94 -15.19 13.73 -10.05
N PHE A 95 -14.45 12.63 -9.97
CA PHE A 95 -13.58 12.35 -8.84
C PHE A 95 -12.12 12.62 -9.19
N PRO A 96 -11.31 13.10 -8.22
CA PRO A 96 -9.88 13.25 -8.42
C PRO A 96 -9.24 11.88 -8.64
N GLU A 97 -8.17 11.88 -9.43
CA GLU A 97 -7.33 10.70 -9.61
C GLU A 97 -6.78 10.20 -8.27
N TYR A 98 -6.67 8.88 -8.13
CA TYR A 98 -6.03 8.23 -7.00
C TYR A 98 -4.98 7.23 -7.48
N TYR A 99 -3.98 7.01 -6.63
CA TYR A 99 -2.82 6.20 -6.97
C TYR A 99 -2.84 4.90 -6.17
N VAL A 100 -2.59 3.78 -6.85
CA VAL A 100 -2.50 2.47 -6.20
C VAL A 100 -1.17 1.82 -6.56
N LEU A 101 -0.37 1.56 -5.54
CA LEU A 101 0.89 0.84 -5.68
C LEU A 101 0.63 -0.66 -5.54
N LYS A 102 0.94 -1.43 -6.58
CA LYS A 102 0.77 -2.88 -6.61
C LYS A 102 2.11 -3.58 -6.47
N LEU A 103 2.17 -4.52 -5.53
CA LEU A 103 3.26 -5.47 -5.35
C LEU A 103 2.96 -6.74 -6.15
N ILE A 104 3.77 -7.00 -7.18
CA ILE A 104 3.61 -8.11 -8.10
C ILE A 104 4.74 -9.11 -7.87
N VAL A 105 4.39 -10.36 -7.56
CA VAL A 105 5.34 -11.46 -7.37
C VAL A 105 4.93 -12.59 -8.31
N ASN A 106 5.87 -13.05 -9.15
CA ASN A 106 5.61 -14.10 -10.15
C ASN A 106 4.39 -13.79 -11.03
N GLY A 107 4.28 -12.54 -11.49
CA GLY A 107 3.21 -12.06 -12.38
C GLY A 107 1.84 -11.88 -11.71
N LYS A 108 1.69 -12.17 -10.41
CA LYS A 108 0.44 -12.01 -9.67
C LYS A 108 0.53 -10.86 -8.67
N VAL A 109 -0.52 -10.04 -8.61
CA VAL A 109 -0.64 -9.00 -7.57
C VAL A 109 -0.83 -9.70 -6.22
N ARG A 110 0.09 -9.46 -5.29
CA ARG A 110 0.05 -10.01 -3.93
C ARG A 110 -0.52 -9.02 -2.93
N HIS A 111 -0.17 -7.76 -3.07
CA HIS A 111 -0.59 -6.68 -2.19
C HIS A 111 -0.78 -5.39 -2.98
N GLU A 112 -1.68 -4.55 -2.50
CA GLU A 112 -1.94 -3.22 -3.03
C GLU A 112 -1.89 -2.20 -1.88
N LEU A 113 -1.41 -1.00 -2.19
CA LEU A 113 -1.45 0.15 -1.31
C LEU A 113 -2.18 1.26 -2.05
N ASP A 114 -3.34 1.62 -1.53
CA ASP A 114 -4.16 2.70 -2.09
C ASP A 114 -3.79 4.03 -1.41
N HIS A 115 -3.63 5.08 -2.20
CA HIS A 115 -3.48 6.46 -1.74
C HIS A 115 -4.54 6.84 -0.69
N ARG A 116 -5.79 6.38 -0.89
CA ARG A 116 -6.93 6.62 0.02
C ARG A 116 -6.76 5.96 1.40
N ASP A 117 -5.77 5.07 1.54
CA ASP A 117 -5.44 4.41 2.81
C ASP A 117 -4.45 5.19 3.68
N GLY A 118 -4.25 6.47 3.36
CA GLY A 118 -3.42 7.40 4.12
C GLY A 118 -1.97 7.44 3.63
N TYR A 119 -1.73 7.00 2.40
CA TYR A 119 -0.46 7.13 1.70
C TYR A 119 -0.57 8.29 0.70
N THR A 120 0.38 9.22 0.67
CA THR A 120 0.36 10.29 -0.34
C THR A 120 1.05 9.83 -1.62
N LYS A 121 0.73 10.45 -2.76
CA LYS A 121 1.39 10.19 -4.04
C LYS A 121 2.91 10.29 -3.92
N GLU A 122 3.39 11.31 -3.23
CA GLU A 122 4.81 11.58 -3.00
C GLU A 122 5.45 10.42 -2.23
N THR A 123 4.80 9.96 -1.15
CA THR A 123 5.32 8.83 -0.36
C THR A 123 5.41 7.53 -1.17
N LEU A 124 4.45 7.30 -2.08
CA LEU A 124 4.47 6.13 -2.96
C LEU A 124 5.57 6.24 -4.02
N LEU A 125 5.76 7.42 -4.61
CA LEU A 125 6.82 7.67 -5.60
C LEU A 125 8.21 7.56 -4.99
N THR A 126 8.45 8.22 -3.85
CA THR A 126 9.73 8.12 -3.13
C THR A 126 10.03 6.66 -2.78
N PHE A 127 9.02 5.91 -2.31
CA PHE A 127 9.21 4.49 -2.02
C PHE A 127 9.57 3.66 -3.26
N MET A 128 9.05 3.99 -4.44
CA MET A 128 9.44 3.32 -5.68
C MET A 128 10.88 3.62 -6.10
N GLU A 129 11.33 4.86 -5.97
CA GLU A 129 12.71 5.26 -6.23
C GLU A 129 13.68 4.53 -5.29
N ASP A 130 13.29 4.43 -4.03
CA ASP A 130 14.00 3.69 -2.99
C ASP A 130 14.06 2.19 -3.30
N PHE A 131 12.93 1.59 -3.71
CA PHE A 131 12.87 0.20 -4.14
C PHE A 131 13.73 -0.08 -5.37
N ALA A 132 13.71 0.79 -6.37
CA ALA A 132 14.53 0.63 -7.58
C ALA A 132 16.03 0.67 -7.24
N THR A 133 16.43 1.57 -6.33
CA THR A 133 17.80 1.66 -5.84
C THR A 133 18.21 0.39 -5.09
N ALA A 134 17.37 -0.09 -4.16
CA ALA A 134 17.64 -1.31 -3.41
C ALA A 134 17.72 -2.54 -4.31
N LYS A 135 16.78 -2.68 -5.26
CA LYS A 135 16.75 -3.80 -6.19
C LYS A 135 17.98 -3.84 -7.10
N ASN A 136 18.45 -2.69 -7.58
CA ASN A 136 19.66 -2.63 -8.40
C ASN A 136 20.93 -2.99 -7.60
N ALA A 137 20.99 -2.63 -6.32
CA ALA A 137 22.09 -3.02 -5.44
C ALA A 137 22.15 -4.55 -5.23
N CYS A 138 21.00 -5.23 -5.17
CA CYS A 138 20.95 -6.70 -5.08
C CYS A 138 21.34 -7.44 -6.38
N LEU A 139 21.44 -6.74 -7.51
CA LEU A 139 21.78 -7.32 -8.82
C LEU A 139 23.26 -7.12 -9.19
N GLN A 140 23.99 -6.30 -8.44
CA GLN A 140 25.44 -6.05 -8.59
C GLN A 140 26.25 -7.07 -7.80
#